data_AF-A0A6B3H087-F1
#
_entry.id   AF-A0A6B3H087-F1
#
_cell.length_a   1.000
_cell.length_b   1.000
_cell.length_c   1.000
_cell.angle_alpha   90.00
_cell.angle_beta   90.00
_cell.angle_gamma   90.00
#
_symmetry.space_group_name_H-M   'P 1'
#
loop_
_entity.id
_entity.type
_entity.pdbx_description
1 polymer ?
#
loop_
_entity_poly.entity_id
_entity_poly.type
_entity_poly.pdbx_seq_one_letter_code
_entity_poly.pdbx_strand_id
1 'polypeptide(L)' 'PFFVAQFSRAHPGYQARHRMPVGITGLAQVNGLRGDTSIEERARFDNHYIETWSLWQDACVLARTAGSLFRLGGS' A
#
# COMPACT_ATOMS: atom_id res chain seq x y z
N PRO A 1 14.11 10.62 -8.02
CA PRO A 1 14.02 9.19 -8.42
C PRO A 1 13.31 9.03 -9.79
N PHE A 2 13.95 8.38 -10.76
CA PHE A 2 13.49 8.26 -12.16
C PHE A 2 12.04 7.77 -12.28
N PHE A 3 11.71 6.66 -11.63
CA PHE A 3 10.35 6.09 -11.63
C PHE A 3 9.32 6.97 -10.92
N VAL A 4 9.73 7.69 -9.86
CA VAL A 4 8.80 8.60 -9.16
C VAL A 4 8.37 9.73 -10.09
N ALA A 5 9.29 10.33 -10.85
CA ALA A 5 8.96 11.37 -11.82
C ALA A 5 8.09 10.81 -12.96
N GLN A 6 8.41 9.62 -13.45
CA GLN A 6 7.63 8.94 -14.50
C GLN A 6 6.20 8.63 -14.06
N PHE A 7 6.03 7.96 -12.92
CA PHE A 7 4.70 7.59 -12.40
C PHE A 7 3.90 8.79 -11.92
N SER A 8 4.54 9.84 -11.38
CA SER A 8 3.83 11.07 -11.03
C SER A 8 3.25 11.79 -12.24
N ARG A 9 3.87 11.64 -13.42
CA ARG A 9 3.33 12.18 -14.68
C ARG A 9 2.23 11.29 -15.25
N ALA A 10 2.35 9.96 -15.12
CA ALA A 10 1.42 9.00 -15.70
C ALA A 10 0.16 8.75 -14.85
N HIS A 11 0.24 8.88 -13.53
CA HIS A 11 -0.83 8.51 -12.60
C HIS A 11 -1.16 9.68 -11.65
N PRO A 12 -2.33 10.32 -11.82
CA PRO A 12 -2.82 11.34 -10.90
C PRO A 12 -2.85 10.81 -9.46
N GLY A 13 -2.43 11.63 -8.49
CA GLY A 13 -2.37 11.23 -7.09
C GLY A 13 -1.20 10.33 -6.71
N TYR A 14 -0.36 9.88 -7.64
CA TYR A 14 0.84 9.10 -7.29
C TYR A 14 1.80 9.88 -6.41
N GLN A 15 1.98 11.18 -6.64
CA GLN A 15 2.85 12.01 -5.81
C GLN A 15 2.37 12.13 -4.36
N ALA A 16 1.05 12.13 -4.15
CA ALA A 16 0.42 12.30 -2.84
C ALA A 16 0.75 11.18 -1.85
N ARG A 17 1.10 9.98 -2.34
CA ARG A 17 1.51 8.85 -1.50
C ARG A 17 2.77 9.14 -0.68
N HIS A 18 3.60 10.08 -1.14
CA HIS A 18 4.88 10.42 -0.50
C HIS A 18 4.74 11.40 0.67
N ARG A 19 3.50 11.76 1.07
CA ARG A 19 3.25 12.55 2.29
C ARG A 19 3.59 11.78 3.58
N MET A 20 3.72 10.45 3.48
CA MET A 20 4.08 9.57 4.58
C MET A 20 5.31 8.73 4.17
N PRO A 21 6.23 8.41 5.10
CA PRO A 21 7.30 7.46 4.83
C PRO A 21 6.75 6.09 4.40
N VAL A 22 7.52 5.37 3.60
CA VAL A 22 7.16 4.01 3.17
C VAL A 22 7.18 3.04 4.36
N GLY A 23 6.19 2.14 4.40
CA GLY A 23 6.08 1.08 5.40
C GLY A 23 6.53 -0.29 4.89
N ILE A 24 6.73 -1.24 5.81
CA ILE A 24 7.05 -2.65 5.50
C ILE A 24 5.83 -3.40 4.94
N THR A 25 4.64 -3.05 5.44
CA THR A 25 3.33 -3.51 4.95
C THR A 25 2.39 -2.32 4.87
N GLY A 26 1.27 -2.47 4.18
CA GLY A 26 0.31 -1.38 3.99
C GLY A 26 -1.03 -1.88 3.47
N LEU A 27 -2.01 -0.97 3.45
CA LEU A 27 -3.36 -1.27 3.03
C LEU A 27 -3.41 -1.83 1.61
N ALA A 28 -2.62 -1.28 0.68
CA ALA A 28 -2.52 -1.81 -0.68
C ALA A 28 -2.04 -3.28 -0.70
N GLN A 29 -1.00 -3.61 0.07
CA GLN A 29 -0.41 -4.95 0.12
C GLN A 29 -1.38 -5.99 0.66
N VAL A 30 -2.08 -5.70 1.76
CA VAL A 30 -3.04 -6.65 2.35
C VAL A 30 -4.30 -6.82 1.51
N ASN A 31 -4.56 -5.90 0.56
CA ASN A 31 -5.62 -6.02 -0.46
C ASN A 31 -5.11 -6.61 -1.78
N GLY A 32 -3.91 -7.22 -1.79
CA GLY A 32 -3.40 -7.96 -2.94
C GLY A 32 -2.74 -7.10 -4.01
N LEU A 33 -2.62 -5.79 -3.82
CA LEU A 33 -1.88 -4.90 -4.70
C LEU A 33 -0.38 -5.05 -4.40
N ARG A 34 0.23 -6.15 -4.86
CA ARG A 34 1.67 -6.48 -4.68
C ARG A 34 2.28 -6.95 -6.00
N GLY A 35 3.54 -6.62 -6.26
CA GLY A 35 4.19 -6.95 -7.53
C GLY A 35 3.63 -6.13 -8.70
N ASP A 36 3.40 -6.81 -9.83
CA ASP A 36 3.03 -6.23 -11.12
C ASP A 36 1.53 -5.86 -11.22
N THR A 37 1.02 -5.23 -10.16
CA THR A 37 -0.35 -4.72 -10.08
C THR A 37 -0.40 -3.24 -10.42
N SER A 38 -1.57 -2.75 -10.83
CA SER A 38 -1.80 -1.34 -11.18
C SER A 38 -1.18 -0.35 -10.17
N ILE A 39 -0.32 0.52 -10.68
CA ILE A 39 0.32 1.61 -9.92
C ILE A 39 -0.71 2.63 -9.44
N GLU A 40 -1.75 2.87 -10.25
CA GLU A 40 -2.84 3.78 -9.93
C GLU A 40 -3.64 3.28 -8.73
N GLU A 41 -4.07 2.02 -8.75
CA GLU A 41 -4.81 1.42 -7.63
C GLU A 41 -3.94 1.39 -6.37
N ARG A 42 -2.65 1.07 -6.49
CA ARG A 42 -1.70 1.14 -5.37
C ARG A 42 -1.65 2.55 -4.78
N ALA A 43 -1.51 3.58 -5.61
CA ALA A 43 -1.50 4.97 -5.15
C ALA A 43 -2.82 5.37 -4.48
N ARG A 44 -3.96 4.92 -5.02
CA ARG A 44 -5.28 5.18 -4.43
C ARG A 44 -5.41 4.57 -3.04
N PHE A 45 -5.00 3.31 -2.84
CA PHE A 45 -5.06 2.65 -1.54
C PHE A 45 -4.10 3.28 -0.53
N ASP A 46 -2.90 3.67 -0.97
CA ASP A 46 -1.93 4.33 -0.09
C ASP A 46 -2.40 5.74 0.32
N ASN A 47 -2.98 6.50 -0.60
CA ASN A 47 -3.58 7.80 -0.29
C ASN A 47 -4.77 7.66 0.66
N HIS A 48 -5.64 6.68 0.43
CA HIS A 48 -6.79 6.42 1.30
C HIS A 48 -6.34 6.07 2.72
N TYR A 49 -5.28 5.27 2.86
CA TYR A 49 -4.69 4.96 4.16
C TYR A 49 -4.14 6.24 4.83
N ILE A 50 -3.43 7.10 4.10
CA ILE A 50 -2.92 8.37 4.64
C ILE A 50 -4.08 9.29 5.10
N GLU A 51 -5.17 9.35 4.34
CA GLU A 51 -6.32 10.20 4.61
C GLU A 51 -7.17 9.73 5.79
N THR A 52 -7.20 8.42 6.04
CA THR A 52 -8.04 7.80 7.08
C THR A 52 -7.25 7.20 8.23
N TRP A 53 -5.95 7.54 8.30
CA TRP A 53 -5.00 6.92 9.20
C TRP A 53 -5.49 6.90 10.65
N SER A 54 -5.42 5.73 11.27
CA SER A 54 -5.69 5.53 12.69
C SER A 54 -4.92 4.32 13.22
N LEU A 55 -4.66 4.30 14.53
CA LEU A 55 -4.02 3.15 15.20
C LEU A 55 -4.79 1.85 15.00
N TRP A 56 -6.13 1.92 14.86
CA TRP A 56 -6.95 0.74 14.56
C TRP A 56 -6.68 0.18 13.16
N GLN A 57 -6.54 1.03 12.16
CA GLN A 57 -6.17 0.58 10.81
C GLN A 57 -4.80 -0.12 10.81
N ASP A 58 -3.84 0.40 11.58
CA ASP A 58 -2.53 -0.25 11.72
C ASP A 58 -2.65 -1.65 12.32
N ALA A 59 -3.44 -1.81 13.39
CA ALA A 59 -3.73 -3.11 13.98
C ALA A 59 -4.38 -4.07 12.95
N CYS A 60 -5.34 -3.59 12.15
CA CYS A 60 -5.95 -4.38 11.09
C CYS A 60 -4.95 -4.79 10.00
N VAL A 61 -4.08 -3.89 9.55
CA VAL A 61 -3.05 -4.18 8.53
C VAL A 61 -2.06 -5.22 9.07
N LEU A 62 -1.62 -5.09 10.32
CA LEU A 62 -0.74 -6.06 10.97
C LEU A 62 -1.41 -7.44 11.10
N ALA A 63 -2.65 -7.50 11.58
CA ALA A 63 -3.39 -8.76 11.72
C ALA A 63 -3.58 -9.48 10.36
N ARG A 64 -3.95 -8.74 9.31
CA ARG A 64 -4.08 -9.27 7.94
C ARG A 64 -2.75 -9.76 7.39
N THR A 65 -1.67 -9.02 7.65
CA THR A 65 -0.31 -9.42 7.26
C THR A 65 0.07 -10.73 7.92
N ALA A 66 -0.11 -10.85 9.24
CA ALA A 66 0.16 -12.09 9.99
C ALA A 66 -0.69 -13.26 9.45
N GLY A 67 -1.99 -13.06 9.27
CA GLY A 67 -2.89 -14.07 8.68
C GLY A 67 -2.46 -14.55 7.29
N SER A 68 -1.90 -13.66 6.45
CA SER A 68 -1.38 -14.03 5.13
C SER A 68 -0.16 -14.94 5.20
N LEU A 69 0.69 -14.79 6.23
CA LEU A 69 1.85 -15.65 6.45
C LEU A 69 1.44 -17.05 6.91
N PHE A 70 0.44 -17.15 7.79
CA PHE A 70 -0.09 -18.46 8.22
C PHE A 70 -0.72 -19.26 7.07
N ARG A 71 -1.33 -18.59 6.09
CA ARG A 71 -1.86 -19.25 4.88
C ARG A 71 -0.77 -19.79 3.95
N LEU A 72 0.43 -19.23 3.99
CA LEU A 72 1.56 -19.68 3.18
C LEU A 72 2.34 -20.84 3.83
N GLY A 73 2.25 -21.03 5.14
CA GLY A 73 2.91 -22.12 5.88
C GLY A 73 2.09 -23.39 6.04
N GLY A 74 0.88 -23.45 5.46
CA GLY A 74 -0.08 -24.56 5.59
C GLY A 74 -0.36 -25.32 4.29
N SER A 75 0.53 -25.29 3.30
CA SER A 75 0.47 -26.12 2.08
C SER A 75 1.71 -26.98 1.95
#